data_AF-A0A3N5R7E3-F1
#
_entry.id   AF-A0A3N5R7E3-F1
#
_cell.length_a   1.000
_cell.length_b   1.000
_cell.length_c   1.000
_cell.angle_alpha   90.00
_cell.angle_beta   90.00
_cell.angle_gamma   90.00
#
_symmetry.space_group_name_H-M   'P 1'
#
loop_
_entity.id
_entity.type
_entity.pdbx_description
1 polymer ?
#
loop_
_entity_poly.entity_id
_entity_poly.type
_entity_poly.pdbx_seq_one_letter_code
_entity_poly.pdbx_strand_id
1 'polypeptide(L)'
;MQKKLFIGLLKSHRGIIGVSILAFLLSLTAIAVLVIPFDSYRLWNDPDYWINNPKTAAPFWTSYFGSKDFEHVSLDKNNAKITSEVSEGIRVDNFGFEINIQADDFPDDFMFFHSVNYGEIPPVLQIDITRPDNNTFTVYYSSLPTTSS
;
A
#
# COMPACT_ATOMS: atom_id res chain seq x y z
N MET A 1 36.12 -11.48 -38.32
CA MET A 1 34.70 -11.36 -38.72
C MET A 1 33.85 -10.68 -37.64
N GLN A 2 33.93 -11.10 -36.38
CA GLN A 2 33.11 -10.57 -35.28
C GLN A 2 33.26 -9.05 -35.00
N LYS A 3 34.48 -8.49 -35.03
CA LYS A 3 34.69 -7.04 -34.82
C LYS A 3 33.98 -6.17 -35.86
N LYS A 4 33.93 -6.58 -37.14
CA LYS A 4 33.24 -5.83 -38.21
C LYS A 4 31.72 -5.83 -38.02
N LEU A 5 31.18 -6.91 -37.47
CA LEU A 5 29.77 -7.08 -37.18
C LEU A 5 29.33 -6.20 -36.01
N PHE A 6 30.15 -6.14 -34.95
CA PHE A 6 29.92 -5.28 -33.79
C PHE A 6 29.96 -3.78 -34.15
N ILE A 7 30.94 -3.39 -34.96
CA ILE A 7 31.04 -2.02 -35.49
C ILE A 7 29.84 -1.70 -36.41
N GLY A 8 29.37 -2.68 -37.19
CA GLY A 8 28.18 -2.51 -38.04
C GLY A 8 26.88 -2.27 -37.24
N LEU A 9 26.72 -2.95 -36.10
CA LEU A 9 25.59 -2.75 -35.17
C LEU A 9 25.62 -1.37 -34.52
N LEU A 10 26.79 -0.93 -34.05
CA LEU A 10 26.96 0.39 -33.42
C LEU A 10 26.91 1.57 -34.41
N LYS A 11 26.97 1.31 -35.71
CA LYS A 11 26.92 2.34 -36.76
C LYS A 11 25.52 2.51 -37.37
N SER A 12 24.64 1.53 -37.21
CA SER A 12 23.26 1.55 -37.72
C SER A 12 22.30 2.10 -36.67
N HIS A 13 21.41 3.01 -37.06
CA HIS A 13 20.39 3.58 -36.15
C HIS A 13 19.54 2.49 -35.47
N ARG A 14 19.14 1.46 -36.23
CA ARG A 14 18.38 0.31 -35.71
C ARG A 14 19.24 -0.59 -34.79
N GLY A 15 20.52 -0.72 -35.09
CA GLY A 15 21.45 -1.51 -34.30
C GLY A 15 21.75 -0.87 -32.94
N ILE A 16 21.89 0.46 -32.89
CA ILE A 16 22.04 1.22 -31.64
C ILE A 16 20.81 1.04 -30.76
N ILE A 17 19.58 1.20 -31.29
CA ILE A 17 18.34 1.00 -30.52
C ILE A 17 18.30 -0.39 -29.90
N GLY A 18 18.61 -1.44 -30.66
CA GLY A 18 18.65 -2.81 -30.15
C GLY A 18 19.70 -3.01 -29.05
N VAL A 19 20.91 -2.47 -29.23
CA VAL A 19 21.96 -2.53 -28.21
C VAL A 19 21.57 -1.76 -26.95
N SER A 20 20.91 -0.61 -27.09
CA SER A 20 20.42 0.18 -25.96
C SER A 20 19.36 -0.55 -25.15
N ILE A 21 18.37 -1.16 -25.81
CA ILE A 21 17.33 -1.96 -25.14
C ILE A 21 17.98 -3.15 -24.42
N LEU A 22 18.92 -3.84 -25.09
CA LEU A 22 19.63 -4.97 -24.47
C LEU A 22 20.43 -4.52 -23.24
N ALA A 23 21.18 -3.43 -23.34
CA ALA A 23 21.93 -2.88 -22.21
C ALA A 23 21.00 -2.51 -21.05
N PHE A 24 19.87 -1.86 -21.35
CA PHE A 24 18.86 -1.52 -20.34
C PHE A 24 18.29 -2.75 -19.64
N LEU A 25 17.92 -3.79 -20.37
CA LEU A 25 17.39 -5.04 -19.79
C LEU A 25 18.45 -5.75 -18.93
N LEU A 26 19.70 -5.81 -19.37
CA LEU A 26 20.79 -6.38 -18.58
C LEU A 26 21.04 -5.57 -17.30
N SER A 27 20.98 -4.24 -17.37
CA SER A 27 21.06 -3.37 -16.20
C SER A 27 19.92 -3.63 -15.23
N LEU A 28 18.67 -3.77 -15.71
CA LEU A 28 17.53 -4.13 -14.87
C LEU A 28 17.73 -5.48 -14.17
N THR A 29 18.22 -6.50 -14.89
CA THR A 29 18.53 -7.80 -14.28
C THR A 29 19.60 -7.69 -13.20
N ALA A 30 20.67 -6.94 -13.46
CA ALA A 30 21.73 -6.73 -12.47
C ALA A 30 21.20 -5.99 -11.22
N ILE A 31 20.42 -4.93 -11.41
CA ILE A 31 19.78 -4.18 -10.31
C ILE A 31 18.86 -5.09 -9.50
N ALA A 32 18.04 -5.92 -10.15
CA ALA A 32 17.14 -6.85 -9.47
C ALA A 32 17.91 -7.78 -8.53
N VAL A 33 19.04 -8.34 -8.97
CA VAL A 33 19.87 -9.24 -8.14
C VAL A 33 20.53 -8.50 -6.97
N LEU A 34 20.89 -7.22 -7.14
CA LEU A 34 21.56 -6.43 -6.10
C LEU A 34 20.59 -5.86 -5.05
N VAL A 35 19.38 -5.48 -5.45
CA VAL A 35 18.41 -4.78 -4.62
C VAL A 35 17.42 -5.73 -3.96
N ILE A 36 16.99 -6.79 -4.67
CA ILE A 36 15.94 -7.69 -4.17
C ILE A 36 16.58 -8.83 -3.37
N PRO A 37 16.25 -8.98 -2.07
CA PRO A 37 16.75 -10.08 -1.25
C PRO A 37 16.37 -11.44 -1.84
N PHE A 38 17.25 -12.43 -1.73
CA PHE A 38 17.02 -13.79 -2.25
C PHE A 38 15.74 -14.42 -1.70
N ASP A 39 15.41 -14.17 -0.43
CA ASP A 39 14.24 -14.75 0.25
C ASP A 39 12.89 -14.13 -0.15
N SER A 40 12.88 -13.12 -1.03
CA SER A 40 11.65 -12.42 -1.46
C SER A 40 10.64 -13.33 -2.15
N TYR A 41 11.06 -14.49 -2.68
CA TYR A 41 10.14 -15.48 -3.27
C TYR A 41 9.06 -15.96 -2.28
N ARG A 42 9.35 -15.93 -0.97
CA ARG A 42 8.40 -16.35 0.08
C ARG A 42 7.20 -15.40 0.18
N LEU A 43 7.41 -14.11 -0.11
CA LEU A 43 6.37 -13.09 -0.09
C LEU A 43 5.33 -13.29 -1.20
N TRP A 44 5.67 -13.99 -2.29
CA TRP A 44 4.74 -14.18 -3.41
C TRP A 44 3.48 -14.96 -3.03
N ASN A 45 3.58 -15.87 -2.06
CA ASN A 45 2.46 -16.65 -1.55
C ASN A 45 2.02 -16.21 -0.15
N ASP A 46 2.49 -15.06 0.33
CA ASP A 46 2.16 -14.54 1.65
C ASP A 46 0.94 -13.60 1.55
N PRO A 47 -0.26 -14.04 1.98
CA PRO A 47 -1.45 -13.21 1.91
C PRO A 47 -1.33 -11.97 2.79
N ASP A 48 -0.65 -12.04 3.93
CA ASP A 48 -0.49 -10.91 4.86
C ASP A 48 0.40 -9.82 4.26
N TYR A 49 1.35 -10.20 3.40
CA TYR A 49 2.14 -9.23 2.63
C TYR A 49 1.28 -8.49 1.59
N TRP A 50 0.48 -9.24 0.83
CA TRP A 50 -0.33 -8.68 -0.25
C TRP A 50 -1.56 -7.91 0.22
N ILE A 51 -2.02 -8.14 1.46
CA ILE A 51 -3.18 -7.43 2.01
C ILE A 51 -2.93 -5.92 2.15
N ASN A 52 -1.68 -5.53 2.44
CA ASN A 52 -1.25 -4.14 2.53
C ASN A 52 -0.75 -3.58 1.18
N ASN A 53 -0.60 -4.45 0.16
CA ASN A 53 -0.10 -4.12 -1.17
C ASN A 53 -1.07 -4.66 -2.24
N PRO A 54 -2.32 -4.16 -2.29
CA PRO A 54 -3.34 -4.73 -3.16
C PRO A 54 -2.96 -4.58 -4.63
N LYS A 55 -3.30 -5.58 -5.44
CA LYS A 55 -3.02 -5.59 -6.90
C LYS A 55 -3.72 -4.46 -7.66
N THR A 56 -4.77 -3.90 -7.08
CA THR A 56 -5.55 -2.78 -7.63
C THR A 56 -4.89 -1.42 -7.39
N ALA A 57 -3.92 -1.31 -6.48
CA ALA A 57 -3.18 -0.07 -6.29
C ALA A 57 -2.25 0.19 -7.49
N ALA A 58 -2.52 1.26 -8.22
CA ALA A 58 -1.67 1.68 -9.33
C ALA A 58 -0.28 2.09 -8.80
N PRO A 59 0.81 1.79 -9.53
CA PRO A 59 2.13 2.29 -9.18
C PRO A 59 2.17 3.83 -9.17
N PHE A 60 2.84 4.45 -8.20
CA PHE A 60 2.89 5.91 -8.05
C PHE A 60 3.27 6.67 -9.35
N TRP A 61 4.10 6.07 -10.22
CA TRP A 61 4.56 6.71 -11.45
C TRP A 61 3.46 6.88 -12.50
N THR A 62 2.32 6.19 -12.37
CA THR A 62 1.19 6.36 -13.31
C THR A 62 0.63 7.76 -13.25
N SER A 63 0.68 8.42 -12.09
CA SER A 63 0.25 9.81 -11.89
C SER A 63 1.05 10.82 -12.75
N TYR A 64 2.25 10.47 -13.21
CA TYR A 64 3.06 11.35 -14.07
C TYR A 64 2.55 11.46 -15.51
N PHE A 65 1.66 10.56 -15.95
CA PHE A 65 1.20 10.46 -17.33
C PHE A 65 -0.31 10.71 -17.49
N GLY A 66 -1.02 11.07 -16.42
CA GLY A 66 -2.48 11.17 -16.41
C GLY A 66 -3.03 12.15 -15.37
N SER A 67 -4.26 11.90 -14.91
CA SER A 67 -4.88 12.58 -13.77
C SER A 67 -4.10 12.32 -12.49
N LYS A 68 -4.25 13.22 -11.52
CA LYS A 68 -3.64 13.04 -10.21
C LYS A 68 -4.51 12.08 -9.39
N ASP A 69 -4.32 10.79 -9.66
CA ASP A 69 -5.03 9.72 -8.97
C ASP A 69 -4.61 9.64 -7.49
N PHE A 70 -5.49 9.11 -6.65
CA PHE A 70 -5.18 8.89 -5.23
C PHE A 70 -4.08 7.83 -5.08
N GLU A 71 -2.96 8.20 -4.45
CA GLU A 71 -1.91 7.26 -4.11
C GLU A 71 -2.34 6.35 -2.96
N HIS A 72 -2.07 5.05 -3.06
CA HIS A 72 -2.35 4.11 -1.97
C HIS A 72 -1.59 4.49 -0.70
N VAL A 73 -2.31 4.65 0.41
CA VAL A 73 -1.76 4.98 1.73
C VAL A 73 -2.07 3.87 2.71
N SER A 74 -1.03 3.36 3.37
CA SER A 74 -1.16 2.43 4.51
C SER A 74 -0.80 3.17 5.79
N LEU A 75 -1.72 3.20 6.75
CA LEU A 75 -1.51 3.81 8.06
C LEU A 75 -1.54 2.74 9.15
N ASP A 76 -0.64 2.88 10.12
CA ASP A 76 -0.57 2.01 11.28
C ASP A 76 -0.73 2.79 12.60
N LYS A 77 -0.66 2.08 13.73
CA LYS A 77 -0.81 2.68 15.06
C LYS A 77 0.13 3.87 15.33
N ASN A 78 1.30 3.94 14.70
CA ASN A 78 2.25 5.04 14.84
C ASN A 78 1.77 6.32 14.15
N ASN A 79 0.87 6.20 13.16
CA ASN A 79 0.22 7.34 12.51
C ASN A 79 -1.02 7.82 13.25
N ALA A 80 -1.55 7.02 14.18
CA ALA A 80 -2.78 7.33 14.88
C ALA A 80 -2.58 8.39 15.96
N LYS A 81 -3.49 9.36 16.01
CA LYS A 81 -3.70 10.19 17.20
C LYS A 81 -4.54 9.38 18.18
N ILE A 82 -3.88 8.87 19.23
CA ILE A 82 -4.52 8.01 20.23
C ILE A 82 -5.04 8.86 21.38
N THR A 83 -6.30 8.69 21.73
CA THR A 83 -6.90 9.24 22.94
C THR A 83 -7.56 8.12 23.72
N SER A 84 -7.37 8.13 25.04
CA SER A 84 -7.94 7.13 25.95
C SER A 84 -8.74 7.84 27.01
N GLU A 85 -10.01 7.50 27.11
CA GLU A 85 -10.94 8.07 28.08
C GLU A 85 -11.60 6.94 28.87
N VAL A 86 -11.87 7.20 30.15
CA VAL A 86 -12.65 6.30 31.01
C VAL A 86 -13.84 7.07 31.50
N SER A 87 -15.04 6.63 31.12
CA SER A 87 -16.31 7.22 31.55
C SER A 87 -17.24 6.12 32.04
N GLU A 88 -17.84 6.31 33.21
CA GLU A 88 -18.79 5.35 33.81
C GLU A 88 -18.25 3.89 33.91
N GLY A 89 -16.93 3.74 34.08
CA GLY A 89 -16.26 2.43 34.13
C GLY A 89 -15.99 1.78 32.77
N ILE A 90 -16.38 2.44 31.68
CA ILE A 90 -16.09 2.02 30.31
C ILE A 90 -14.84 2.75 29.83
N ARG A 91 -13.86 2.00 29.36
CA ARG A 91 -12.67 2.54 28.68
C ARG A 91 -12.94 2.63 27.18
N VAL A 92 -12.70 3.80 26.61
CA VAL A 92 -12.77 4.06 25.17
C VAL A 92 -11.38 4.47 24.70
N ASP A 93 -10.79 3.67 23.82
CA ASP A 93 -9.55 4.00 23.13
C ASP A 93 -9.90 4.40 21.69
N ASN A 94 -9.69 5.68 21.36
CA ASN A 94 -9.95 6.24 20.05
C ASN A 94 -8.64 6.41 19.27
N PHE A 95 -8.60 5.84 18.07
CA PHE A 95 -7.49 5.89 17.13
C PHE A 95 -7.90 6.74 15.92
N GLY A 96 -7.52 8.02 15.94
CA GLY A 96 -7.82 8.95 14.86
C GLY A 96 -6.74 8.94 13.78
N PHE A 97 -7.14 8.85 12.52
CA PHE A 97 -6.26 8.92 11.35
C PHE A 97 -6.68 10.09 10.47
N GLU A 98 -5.71 10.91 10.04
CA GLU A 98 -5.95 12.06 9.17
C GLU A 98 -5.12 11.93 7.90
N ILE A 99 -5.78 12.03 6.75
CA ILE A 99 -5.15 11.93 5.42
C ILE A 99 -5.38 13.25 4.69
N ASN A 100 -4.29 13.86 4.23
CA ASN A 100 -4.36 15.01 3.34
C ASN A 100 -4.44 14.53 1.88
N ILE A 101 -5.66 14.51 1.33
CA ILE A 101 -5.91 14.11 -0.04
C ILE A 101 -5.47 15.24 -0.98
N GLN A 102 -4.41 14.99 -1.73
CA GLN A 102 -3.88 15.90 -2.74
C GLN A 102 -4.30 15.52 -4.17
N ALA A 103 -5.07 14.44 -4.31
CA ALA A 103 -5.58 13.91 -5.57
C ALA A 103 -6.81 14.68 -6.06
N ASP A 104 -7.11 14.54 -7.35
CA ASP A 104 -8.27 15.18 -7.97
C ASP A 104 -9.58 14.43 -7.67
N ASP A 105 -9.49 13.16 -7.26
CA ASP A 105 -10.63 12.30 -6.95
C ASP A 105 -10.46 11.59 -5.59
N PHE A 106 -11.56 11.03 -5.08
CA PHE A 106 -11.61 10.29 -3.84
C PHE A 106 -11.05 8.86 -4.01
N PRO A 107 -10.61 8.22 -2.91
CA PRO A 107 -10.21 6.82 -2.94
C PRO A 107 -11.36 5.89 -3.36
N ASP A 108 -11.03 4.86 -4.15
CA ASP A 108 -12.01 3.86 -4.61
C ASP A 108 -12.47 2.91 -3.50
N ASP A 109 -11.62 2.62 -2.52
CA ASP A 109 -11.86 1.63 -1.46
C ASP A 109 -11.13 1.99 -0.16
N PHE A 110 -11.64 1.48 0.96
CA PHE A 110 -11.06 1.60 2.29
C PHE A 110 -10.99 0.23 2.97
N MET A 111 -9.84 -0.11 3.54
CA MET A 111 -9.64 -1.34 4.29
C MET A 111 -9.25 -1.02 5.73
N PHE A 112 -9.99 -1.59 6.68
CA PHE A 112 -9.78 -1.40 8.11
C PHE A 112 -9.33 -2.69 8.76
N PHE A 113 -8.09 -2.71 9.24
CA PHE A 113 -7.57 -3.79 10.06
C PHE A 113 -7.71 -3.45 11.54
N HIS A 114 -8.21 -4.40 12.32
CA HIS A 114 -8.24 -4.29 13.76
C HIS A 114 -7.65 -5.53 14.40
N SER A 115 -6.98 -5.32 15.53
CA SER A 115 -6.51 -6.38 16.41
C SER A 115 -6.97 -6.03 17.81
N VAL A 116 -7.84 -6.86 18.38
CA VAL A 116 -8.49 -6.60 19.65
C VAL A 116 -8.30 -7.81 20.55
N ASN A 117 -7.94 -7.56 21.80
CA ASN A 117 -7.86 -8.61 22.82
C ASN A 117 -9.25 -8.81 23.44
N TYR A 118 -9.75 -10.03 23.37
CA TYR A 118 -11.03 -10.41 23.96
C TYR A 118 -10.89 -10.62 25.47
N GLY A 119 -11.84 -10.06 26.22
CA GLY A 119 -12.01 -10.31 27.65
C GLY A 119 -13.36 -10.96 27.95
N GLU A 120 -13.69 -11.09 29.24
CA GLU A 120 -15.01 -11.59 29.66
C GLU A 120 -16.15 -10.68 29.17
N ILE A 121 -15.89 -9.37 29.13
CA ILE A 121 -16.80 -8.37 28.57
C ILE A 121 -16.32 -8.09 27.14
N PRO A 122 -17.12 -8.39 26.11
CA PRO A 122 -16.72 -8.16 24.73
C PRO A 122 -16.57 -6.66 24.45
N PRO A 123 -15.47 -6.23 23.81
CA PRO A 123 -15.32 -4.86 23.39
C PRO A 123 -16.25 -4.53 22.21
N VAL A 124 -16.60 -3.26 22.08
CA VAL A 124 -17.33 -2.73 20.93
C VAL A 124 -16.33 -2.12 19.96
N LEU A 125 -16.46 -2.44 18.68
CA LEU A 125 -15.72 -1.79 17.61
C LEU A 125 -16.66 -0.85 16.86
N GLN A 126 -16.26 0.41 16.77
CA GLN A 126 -16.92 1.45 15.98
C GLN A 126 -15.92 2.06 15.01
N ILE A 127 -16.32 2.18 13.75
CA ILE A 127 -15.53 2.82 12.70
C ILE A 127 -16.36 3.95 12.11
N ASP A 128 -15.90 5.17 12.32
CA ASP A 128 -16.51 6.38 11.78
C ASP A 128 -15.60 7.02 10.75
N ILE A 129 -16.18 7.49 9.65
CA ILE A 129 -15.48 8.26 8.62
C ILE A 129 -16.01 9.68 8.62
N THR A 130 -15.11 10.64 8.71
CA THR A 130 -15.41 12.06 8.49
C THR A 130 -14.88 12.47 7.12
N ARG A 131 -15.80 12.89 6.25
CA ARG A 131 -15.45 13.39 4.91
C ARG A 131 -14.96 14.84 4.95
N PRO A 132 -14.34 15.35 3.87
CA PRO A 132 -13.87 16.74 3.81
C PRO A 132 -14.97 17.81 3.95
N ASP A 133 -16.24 17.46 3.72
CA ASP A 133 -17.40 18.32 3.97
C ASP A 133 -17.82 18.35 5.46
N ASN A 134 -17.01 17.76 6.33
CA ASN A 134 -17.23 17.65 7.77
C ASN A 134 -18.47 16.82 8.16
N ASN A 135 -19.00 16.02 7.24
CA ASN A 135 -20.03 15.04 7.54
C ASN A 135 -19.41 13.73 8.00
N THR A 136 -19.86 13.24 9.15
CA THR A 136 -19.42 11.97 9.74
C THR A 136 -20.51 10.91 9.61
N PHE A 137 -20.13 9.69 9.24
CA PHE A 137 -21.02 8.53 9.23
C PHE A 137 -20.31 7.29 9.76
N THR A 138 -21.07 6.43 10.42
CA THR A 138 -20.59 5.16 10.96
C THR A 138 -20.66 4.09 9.89
N VAL A 139 -19.51 3.47 9.60
CA VAL A 139 -19.38 2.37 8.63
C VAL A 139 -19.60 1.02 9.29
N TYR A 140 -19.15 0.90 10.53
CA TYR A 140 -19.24 -0.34 11.29
C TYR A 140 -19.51 -0.03 12.76
N TYR A 141 -20.44 -0.77 13.35
CA TYR A 141 -20.72 -0.75 14.78
C TYR A 141 -21.22 -2.12 15.21
N SER A 142 -20.42 -2.83 16.00
CA SER A 142 -20.81 -4.11 16.57
C SER A 142 -20.01 -4.43 17.83
N SER A 143 -20.64 -5.16 18.76
CA SER A 143 -19.88 -5.91 19.76
C SER A 143 -19.07 -7.00 19.06
N LEU A 144 -17.81 -7.14 19.42
CA LEU A 144 -16.98 -8.23 18.92
C LEU A 144 -17.29 -9.52 19.69
N PRO A 145 -17.04 -10.71 19.11
CA PRO A 145 -17.32 -11.98 19.79
C PRO A 145 -16.51 -12.14 21.09
N THR A 146 -17.03 -12.92 22.03
CA THR A 146 -16.27 -13.31 23.21
C THR A 146 -15.35 -14.48 22.88
N THR A 147 -14.22 -14.61 23.57
CA THR A 147 -13.47 -15.86 23.59
C THR A 147 -14.25 -16.88 24.41
N SER A 148 -15.10 -17.67 23.75
CA SER A 148 -15.60 -18.92 24.34
C SER A 148 -14.42 -19.90 24.43
N SER A 149 -13.97 -20.18 25.65
CA SER A 149 -13.09 -21.31 25.97
C SER A 149 -13.70 -22.64 25.53
#